data_AF-A0A978SZ57-F1
#
_entry.id   AF-A0A978SZ57-F1
#
_cell.length_a   1.000
_cell.length_b   1.000
_cell.length_c   1.000
_cell.angle_alpha   90.00
_cell.angle_beta   90.00
_cell.angle_gamma   90.00
#
_symmetry.space_group_name_H-M   'P 1'
#
loop_
_entity.id
_entity.type
_entity.pdbx_description
1 polymer ?
#
loop_
_entity_poly.entity_id
_entity_poly.type
_entity_poly.pdbx_seq_one_letter_code
_entity_poly.pdbx_strand_id
1 'polypeptide(L)'
;MKPPDIVYAAQKLIDSNLLTMLPNLAKVMAEIGQEDAALSLRRLAATFAAEGDSYLQTTLSFLIDILQATFESKGNPETVYPLLLENVELLEPHLVYILRHWAMMSFCVVSPQESTIIAGVLVDFGGLIWAFPEGERDINIEIAIACCEMALRIYNRIEHPQEWASTENNLALAYSYRCIGSPVENIRRAYIHYYRGKQIFQRQSFPQEWTPISFPAICPELSKTIADLERSLTATDSSTTP
;
A
#
# COMPACT_ATOMS: atom_id res chain seq x y z
N MET A 1 7.78 -0.55 25.75
CA MET A 1 8.31 -0.95 24.43
C MET A 1 8.96 0.28 23.82
N LYS A 2 10.20 0.16 23.31
CA LYS A 2 10.74 1.24 22.46
C LYS A 2 9.86 1.33 21.19
N PRO A 3 9.59 2.53 20.67
CA PRO A 3 8.90 2.66 19.40
C PRO A 3 9.68 1.91 18.30
N PRO A 4 9.01 1.35 17.27
CA PRO A 4 9.68 0.82 16.10
C PRO A 4 10.53 1.94 15.55
N ASP A 5 11.79 1.61 15.31
CA ASP A 5 12.79 2.60 15.03
C ASP A 5 12.75 2.90 13.51
N ILE A 6 11.65 3.55 13.08
CA ILE A 6 11.42 4.00 11.70
C ILE A 6 12.61 4.87 11.27
N VAL A 7 13.13 5.67 12.20
CA VAL A 7 14.35 6.48 12.06
C VAL A 7 15.59 5.60 11.90
N TYR A 8 15.75 4.50 12.65
CA TYR A 8 16.87 3.55 12.44
C TYR A 8 16.77 2.77 11.12
N ALA A 9 15.58 2.33 10.72
CA ALA A 9 15.36 1.70 9.41
C ALA A 9 15.68 2.68 8.27
N ALA A 10 15.30 3.95 8.44
CA ALA A 10 15.67 5.05 7.56
C ALA A 10 17.17 5.37 7.56
N GLN A 11 17.84 5.40 8.72
CA GLN A 11 19.29 5.65 8.83
C GLN A 11 20.11 4.58 8.11
N LYS A 12 19.72 3.30 8.19
CA LYS A 12 20.34 2.24 7.38
C LYS A 12 20.12 2.39 5.87
N LEU A 13 18.99 3.00 5.46
CA LEU A 13 18.69 3.29 4.06
C LEU A 13 19.44 4.51 3.54
N ILE A 14 19.75 5.48 4.39
CA ILE A 14 20.56 6.66 4.07
C ILE A 14 22.06 6.29 4.00
N ASP A 15 22.54 5.39 4.85
CA ASP A 15 23.95 4.95 4.87
C ASP A 15 24.31 3.96 3.75
N SER A 16 23.32 3.26 3.19
CA SER A 16 23.52 2.46 1.99
C SER A 16 23.27 3.35 0.79
N ASN A 17 24.30 3.62 0.00
CA ASN A 17 24.25 4.48 -1.18
C ASN A 17 23.19 3.96 -2.19
N LEU A 18 21.93 4.36 -1.98
CA LEU A 18 20.70 3.78 -2.56
C LEU A 18 20.78 3.75 -4.09
N LEU A 19 21.34 4.81 -4.66
CA LEU A 19 21.59 5.00 -6.09
C LEU A 19 22.55 3.97 -6.68
N THR A 20 23.55 3.54 -5.92
CA THR A 20 24.52 2.53 -6.37
C THR A 20 24.01 1.09 -6.23
N MET A 21 22.99 0.87 -5.40
CA MET A 21 22.44 -0.46 -5.13
C MET A 21 21.26 -0.81 -6.05
N LEU A 22 20.48 0.17 -6.50
CA LEU A 22 19.30 -0.04 -7.36
C LEU A 22 19.60 -0.75 -8.69
N PRO A 23 20.67 -0.41 -9.44
CA PRO A 23 21.00 -1.13 -10.67
C PRO A 23 21.42 -2.58 -10.40
N ASN A 24 22.12 -2.83 -9.27
CA ASN A 24 22.58 -4.15 -8.87
C ASN A 24 21.42 -5.04 -8.41
N LEU A 25 20.49 -4.50 -7.62
CA LEU A 25 19.26 -5.19 -7.20
C LEU A 25 18.34 -5.48 -8.39
N ALA A 26 18.18 -4.53 -9.33
CA ALA A 26 17.43 -4.77 -10.54
C ALA A 26 18.00 -5.92 -11.39
N LYS A 27 19.34 -6.04 -11.40
CA LYS A 27 20.03 -7.15 -12.07
C LYS A 27 19.75 -8.48 -11.40
N VAL A 28 19.90 -8.55 -10.07
CA VAL A 28 19.61 -9.76 -9.29
C VAL A 28 18.14 -10.19 -9.44
N MET A 29 17.19 -9.25 -9.41
CA MET A 29 15.77 -9.55 -9.58
C MET A 29 15.45 -10.12 -10.97
N ALA A 30 16.10 -9.62 -12.02
CA ALA A 30 15.98 -10.17 -13.36
C ALA A 30 16.58 -11.59 -13.45
N GLU A 31 17.72 -11.83 -12.79
CA GLU A 31 18.39 -13.13 -12.77
C GLU A 31 17.58 -14.22 -12.04
N ILE A 32 16.75 -13.85 -11.06
CA ILE A 32 15.83 -14.77 -10.36
C ILE A 32 14.42 -14.84 -10.98
N GLY A 33 14.22 -14.27 -12.17
CA GLY A 33 12.96 -14.33 -12.92
C GLY A 33 11.87 -13.36 -12.44
N GLN A 34 12.20 -12.39 -11.59
CA GLN A 34 11.27 -11.32 -11.18
C GLN A 34 11.42 -10.08 -12.08
N GLU A 35 10.99 -10.20 -13.34
CA GLU A 35 11.17 -9.15 -14.35
C GLU A 35 10.39 -7.86 -14.05
N ASP A 36 9.19 -7.95 -13.47
CA ASP A 36 8.39 -6.77 -13.08
C ASP A 36 9.07 -5.97 -11.96
N ALA A 37 9.68 -6.66 -10.99
CA ALA A 37 10.45 -6.04 -9.91
C ALA A 37 11.73 -5.40 -10.46
N ALA A 38 12.44 -6.10 -11.35
CA ALA A 38 13.63 -5.58 -12.02
C ALA A 38 13.33 -4.33 -12.86
N LEU A 39 12.23 -4.33 -13.61
CA LEU A 39 11.79 -3.20 -14.43
C LEU A 39 11.44 -1.99 -13.55
N SER A 40 10.76 -2.23 -12.44
CA SER A 40 10.41 -1.19 -11.46
C SER A 40 11.67 -0.54 -10.86
N LEU A 41 12.68 -1.35 -10.49
CA LEU A 41 13.96 -0.86 -9.97
C LEU A 41 14.80 -0.11 -11.02
N ARG A 42 14.76 -0.53 -12.30
CA ARG A 42 15.43 0.18 -13.39
C ARG A 42 14.80 1.53 -13.69
N ARG A 43 13.46 1.59 -13.72
CA ARG A 43 12.72 2.85 -13.89
C ARG A 43 13.06 3.80 -12.75
N LEU A 44 13.04 3.30 -11.52
CA LEU A 44 13.42 4.05 -10.33
C LEU A 44 14.84 4.64 -10.44
N ALA A 45 15.83 3.83 -10.83
CA ALA A 45 17.20 4.31 -11.04
C ALA A 45 17.31 5.36 -12.16
N ALA A 46 16.54 5.23 -13.23
CA ALA A 46 16.53 6.18 -14.34
C ALA A 46 15.86 7.52 -13.98
N THR A 47 14.76 7.47 -13.24
CA THR A 47 14.12 8.66 -12.66
C THR A 47 15.09 9.41 -11.75
N PHE A 48 15.83 8.67 -10.92
CA PHE A 48 16.79 9.26 -10.00
C PHE A 48 17.97 9.95 -10.68
N ALA A 49 18.42 9.40 -11.82
CA ALA A 49 19.45 10.05 -12.63
C ALA A 49 18.97 11.35 -13.29
N ALA A 50 17.65 11.58 -13.40
CA ALA A 50 17.06 12.74 -14.08
C ALA A 50 16.70 13.89 -13.12
N GLU A 51 16.23 13.61 -11.90
CA GLU A 51 15.69 14.62 -10.97
C GLU A 51 16.73 15.14 -9.95
N GLY A 52 17.85 14.43 -9.78
CA GLY A 52 18.95 14.82 -8.91
C GLY A 52 18.74 14.48 -7.42
N ASP A 53 19.83 14.18 -6.72
CA ASP A 53 19.83 13.63 -5.35
C ASP A 53 19.07 14.49 -4.31
N SER A 54 19.00 15.81 -4.51
CA SER A 54 18.38 16.74 -3.54
C SER A 54 16.86 16.61 -3.46
N TYR A 55 16.17 16.39 -4.59
CA TYR A 55 14.71 16.23 -4.59
C TYR A 55 14.32 14.92 -3.89
N LEU A 56 15.04 13.84 -4.21
CA LEU A 56 14.83 12.53 -3.62
C LEU A 56 15.08 12.48 -2.13
N GLN A 57 16.13 13.15 -1.65
CA GLN A 57 16.39 13.28 -0.23
C GLN A 57 15.24 14.03 0.47
N THR A 58 14.68 15.04 -0.18
CA THR A 58 13.54 15.79 0.34
C THR A 58 12.29 14.91 0.41
N THR A 59 11.94 14.21 -0.68
CA THR A 59 10.79 13.29 -0.71
C THR A 59 10.94 12.12 0.26
N LEU A 60 12.16 11.57 0.41
CA LEU A 60 12.43 10.51 1.37
C LEU A 60 12.34 11.02 2.82
N SER A 61 12.89 12.21 3.11
CA SER A 61 12.75 12.82 4.44
C SER A 61 11.28 13.02 4.78
N PHE A 62 10.53 13.61 3.87
CA PHE A 62 9.08 13.79 4.02
C PHE A 62 8.36 12.46 4.28
N LEU A 63 8.67 11.40 3.52
CA LEU A 63 8.10 10.07 3.74
C LEU A 63 8.40 9.54 5.15
N ILE A 64 9.63 9.71 5.64
CA ILE A 64 10.01 9.25 6.98
C ILE A 64 9.26 10.05 8.04
N ASP A 65 9.23 11.38 7.90
CA ASP A 65 8.59 12.29 8.84
C ASP A 65 7.08 12.02 8.94
N ILE A 66 6.41 11.80 7.80
CA ILE A 66 4.96 11.55 7.79
C ILE A 66 4.60 10.18 8.38
N LEU A 67 5.42 9.14 8.13
CA LEU A 67 5.20 7.82 8.72
C LEU A 67 5.52 7.82 10.22
N GLN A 68 6.55 8.54 10.66
CA GLN A 68 6.86 8.74 12.08
C GLN A 68 5.71 9.47 12.79
N ALA A 69 5.22 10.57 12.21
CA ALA A 69 4.08 11.31 12.76
C ALA A 69 2.81 10.46 12.82
N THR A 70 2.57 9.63 11.79
CA THR A 70 1.46 8.67 11.78
C THR A 70 1.60 7.66 12.92
N PHE A 71 2.80 7.11 13.12
CA PHE A 71 3.06 6.15 14.19
C PHE A 71 2.87 6.76 15.59
N GLU A 72 3.49 7.92 15.85
CA GLU A 72 3.44 8.59 17.16
C GLU A 72 2.03 9.04 17.54
N SER A 73 1.28 9.52 16.55
CA SER A 73 -0.09 9.99 16.74
C SER A 73 -1.14 8.87 16.67
N LYS A 74 -0.73 7.64 16.35
CA LYS A 74 -1.63 6.49 16.08
C LYS A 74 -2.66 6.81 14.99
N GLY A 75 -2.19 7.43 13.91
CA GLY A 75 -3.02 7.81 12.77
C GLY A 75 -3.97 8.97 13.05
N ASN A 76 -3.62 9.92 13.93
CA ASN A 76 -4.46 11.09 14.18
C ASN A 76 -4.37 12.10 13.01
N PRO A 77 -5.48 12.40 12.31
CA PRO A 77 -5.50 13.40 11.24
C PRO A 77 -5.01 14.79 11.68
N GLU A 78 -5.26 15.20 12.93
CA GLU A 78 -4.84 16.52 13.44
C GLU A 78 -3.32 16.70 13.48
N THR A 79 -2.57 15.59 13.55
CA THR A 79 -1.10 15.60 13.52
C THR A 79 -0.56 15.41 12.11
N VAL A 80 -1.19 14.53 11.33
CA VAL A 80 -0.66 14.12 10.01
C VAL A 80 -1.06 15.09 8.90
N TYR A 81 -2.28 15.66 8.93
CA TYR A 81 -2.76 16.55 7.86
C TYR A 81 -1.95 17.84 7.72
N PRO A 82 -1.50 18.52 8.79
CA PRO A 82 -0.62 19.68 8.64
C PRO A 82 0.66 19.37 7.87
N LEU A 83 1.30 18.22 8.13
CA LEU A 83 2.51 17.80 7.41
C LEU A 83 2.21 17.49 5.94
N LEU A 84 1.06 16.88 5.63
CA LEU A 84 0.61 16.70 4.24
C LEU A 84 0.39 18.03 3.54
N LEU A 85 -0.27 18.99 4.21
CA LEU A 85 -0.55 20.33 3.68
C LEU A 85 0.71 21.13 3.35
N GLU A 86 1.72 21.04 4.22
CA GLU A 86 3.01 21.71 4.00
C GLU A 86 3.82 21.09 2.86
N ASN A 87 3.53 19.84 2.48
CA ASN A 87 4.29 19.07 1.50
C ASN A 87 3.41 18.55 0.35
N VAL A 88 2.32 19.25 0.01
CA VAL A 88 1.38 18.83 -1.05
C VAL A 88 2.10 18.63 -2.39
N GLU A 89 3.11 19.44 -2.68
CA GLU A 89 3.96 19.35 -3.86
C GLU A 89 4.79 18.06 -3.96
N LEU A 90 4.98 17.35 -2.84
CA LEU A 90 5.66 16.05 -2.81
C LEU A 90 4.70 14.87 -2.99
N LEU A 91 3.38 15.11 -3.02
CA LEU A 91 2.35 14.11 -3.30
C LEU A 91 2.26 13.83 -4.80
N GLU A 92 3.35 13.27 -5.32
CA GLU A 92 3.55 12.97 -6.74
C GLU A 92 3.71 11.46 -6.99
N PRO A 93 3.63 10.99 -8.26
CA PRO A 93 3.91 9.59 -8.59
C PRO A 93 5.24 9.05 -8.03
N HIS A 94 6.26 9.91 -7.89
CA HIS A 94 7.56 9.54 -7.32
C HIS A 94 7.49 9.06 -5.88
N LEU A 95 6.64 9.68 -5.06
CA LEU A 95 6.43 9.28 -3.67
C LEU A 95 5.91 7.84 -3.57
N VAL A 96 5.04 7.41 -4.49
CA VAL A 96 4.53 6.03 -4.55
C VAL A 96 5.67 5.03 -4.71
N TYR A 97 6.65 5.33 -5.56
CA TYR A 97 7.81 4.45 -5.79
C TYR A 97 8.75 4.44 -4.58
N ILE A 98 9.05 5.61 -4.01
CA ILE A 98 9.91 5.73 -2.83
C ILE A 98 9.28 5.00 -1.64
N LEU A 99 7.97 5.13 -1.43
CA LEU A 99 7.22 4.43 -0.38
C LEU A 99 7.33 2.92 -0.51
N ARG A 100 7.09 2.37 -1.71
CA ARG A 100 7.19 0.92 -1.96
C ARG A 100 8.60 0.42 -1.73
N HIS A 101 9.60 1.15 -2.23
CA HIS A 101 11.00 0.76 -2.08
C HIS A 101 11.44 0.82 -0.61
N TRP A 102 11.13 1.91 0.09
CA TRP A 102 11.42 2.08 1.51
C TRP A 102 10.75 0.97 2.34
N ALA A 103 9.47 0.67 2.12
CA ALA A 103 8.77 -0.38 2.85
C ALA A 103 9.41 -1.76 2.61
N MET A 104 9.70 -2.10 1.35
CA MET A 104 10.33 -3.37 0.99
C MET A 104 11.68 -3.55 1.68
N MET A 105 12.52 -2.51 1.64
CA MET A 105 13.84 -2.56 2.25
C MET A 105 13.75 -2.61 3.78
N SER A 106 12.85 -1.83 4.37
CA SER A 106 12.59 -1.85 5.82
C SER A 106 12.24 -3.26 6.29
N PHE A 107 11.33 -3.95 5.61
CA PHE A 107 10.96 -5.33 5.95
C PHE A 107 12.11 -6.34 5.86
N CYS A 108 13.12 -6.09 5.03
CA CYS A 108 14.29 -6.97 4.93
C CYS A 108 15.30 -6.79 6.07
N VAL A 109 15.30 -5.64 6.76
CA VAL A 109 16.34 -5.30 7.73
C VAL A 109 15.86 -5.29 9.18
N VAL A 110 14.55 -5.22 9.42
CA VAL A 110 13.94 -5.22 10.75
C VAL A 110 13.40 -6.60 11.13
N SER A 111 13.11 -6.82 12.41
CA SER A 111 12.49 -8.06 12.91
C SER A 111 11.05 -8.26 12.38
N PRO A 112 10.50 -9.49 12.45
CA PRO A 112 9.11 -9.72 12.09
C PRO A 112 8.13 -8.85 12.88
N GLN A 113 8.36 -8.65 14.18
CA GLN A 113 7.52 -7.80 15.03
C GLN A 113 7.56 -6.34 14.57
N GLU A 114 8.74 -5.81 14.25
CA GLU A 114 8.89 -4.45 13.73
C GLU A 114 8.24 -4.31 12.35
N SER A 115 8.33 -5.33 11.50
CA SER A 115 7.65 -5.37 10.18
C SER A 115 6.13 -5.29 10.34
N THR A 116 5.55 -6.00 11.31
CA THR A 116 4.11 -5.92 11.63
C THR A 116 3.70 -4.52 12.06
N ILE A 117 4.56 -3.81 12.81
CA ILE A 117 4.24 -2.44 13.23
C ILE A 117 4.36 -1.47 12.04
N ILE A 118 5.40 -1.58 11.22
CA ILE A 118 5.54 -0.77 9.99
C ILE A 118 4.34 -0.99 9.06
N ALA A 119 3.89 -2.23 8.90
CA ALA A 119 2.69 -2.54 8.12
C ALA A 119 1.44 -1.82 8.67
N GLY A 120 1.29 -1.72 9.99
CA GLY A 120 0.19 -0.99 10.62
C GLY A 120 0.24 0.50 10.34
N VAL A 121 1.42 1.10 10.48
CA VAL A 121 1.65 2.52 10.15
C VAL A 121 1.32 2.81 8.69
N LEU A 122 1.70 1.92 7.77
CA LEU A 122 1.34 2.05 6.36
C LEU A 122 -0.17 2.01 6.15
N VAL A 123 -0.90 1.10 6.81
CA VAL A 123 -2.37 1.04 6.72
C VAL A 123 -3.01 2.33 7.24
N ASP A 124 -2.57 2.82 8.40
CA ASP A 124 -3.09 4.05 9.00
C ASP A 124 -2.83 5.25 8.09
N PHE A 125 -1.59 5.40 7.60
CA PHE A 125 -1.24 6.46 6.66
C PHE A 125 -2.02 6.33 5.34
N GLY A 126 -2.19 5.11 4.83
CA GLY A 126 -2.99 4.82 3.64
C GLY A 126 -4.45 5.26 3.78
N GLY A 127 -5.05 5.07 4.96
CA GLY A 127 -6.38 5.59 5.27
C GLY A 127 -6.42 7.11 5.34
N LEU A 128 -5.41 7.72 5.97
CA LEU A 128 -5.30 9.18 6.10
C LEU A 128 -5.14 9.88 4.74
N ILE A 129 -4.21 9.41 3.90
CA ILE A 129 -4.00 9.98 2.57
C ILE A 129 -5.19 9.72 1.64
N TRP A 130 -5.88 8.58 1.79
CA TRP A 130 -7.14 8.35 1.09
C TRP A 130 -8.25 9.31 1.55
N ALA A 131 -8.26 9.78 2.80
CA ALA A 131 -9.26 10.74 3.27
C ALA A 131 -8.83 12.21 3.09
N PHE A 132 -7.56 12.45 2.76
CA PHE A 132 -7.00 13.79 2.65
C PHE A 132 -7.60 14.56 1.46
N PRO A 133 -8.18 15.75 1.69
CA PRO A 133 -8.94 16.47 0.66
C PRO A 133 -8.07 17.31 -0.29
N GLU A 134 -6.84 17.65 0.11
CA GLU A 134 -5.94 18.47 -0.70
C GLU A 134 -4.98 17.64 -1.57
N GLY A 135 -4.36 18.30 -2.54
CA GLY A 135 -3.50 17.65 -3.54
C GLY A 135 -4.28 16.97 -4.66
N GLU A 136 -3.59 16.19 -5.48
CA GLU A 136 -4.21 15.46 -6.58
C GLU A 136 -4.88 14.18 -6.08
N ARG A 137 -6.22 14.13 -6.16
CA ARG A 137 -7.02 13.01 -5.65
C ARG A 137 -6.56 11.65 -6.17
N ASP A 138 -6.23 11.57 -7.45
CA ASP A 138 -5.78 10.35 -8.08
C ASP A 138 -4.43 9.88 -7.52
N ILE A 139 -3.51 10.79 -7.25
CA ILE A 139 -2.21 10.46 -6.65
C ILE A 139 -2.38 10.01 -5.19
N ASN A 140 -3.23 10.69 -4.41
CA ASN A 140 -3.54 10.28 -3.04
C ASN A 140 -4.08 8.84 -2.99
N ILE A 141 -4.91 8.46 -3.96
CA ILE A 141 -5.41 7.08 -4.10
C ILE A 141 -4.27 6.10 -4.45
N GLU A 142 -3.34 6.45 -5.34
CA GLU A 142 -2.19 5.59 -5.66
C GLU A 142 -1.26 5.39 -4.46
N ILE A 143 -1.04 6.43 -3.65
CA ILE A 143 -0.27 6.34 -2.40
C ILE A 143 -0.99 5.39 -1.42
N ALA A 144 -2.31 5.54 -1.24
CA ALA A 144 -3.11 4.67 -0.39
C ALA A 144 -3.07 3.20 -0.84
N ILE A 145 -3.16 2.95 -2.16
CA ILE A 145 -3.02 1.61 -2.73
C ILE A 145 -1.65 1.03 -2.41
N ALA A 146 -0.58 1.82 -2.60
CA ALA A 146 0.78 1.38 -2.32
C ALA A 146 1.00 1.01 -0.84
N CYS A 147 0.50 1.84 0.08
CA CYS A 147 0.50 1.55 1.50
C CYS A 147 -0.12 0.19 1.82
N CYS A 148 -1.35 -0.03 1.34
CA CYS A 148 -2.09 -1.25 1.64
C CYS A 148 -1.46 -2.49 0.97
N GLU A 149 -0.97 -2.37 -0.27
CA GLU A 149 -0.26 -3.46 -0.95
C GLU A 149 1.04 -3.84 -0.23
N MET A 150 1.78 -2.87 0.32
CA MET A 150 2.97 -3.14 1.12
C MET A 150 2.61 -3.79 2.47
N ALA A 151 1.56 -3.33 3.13
CA ALA A 151 1.09 -3.95 4.38
C ALA A 151 0.65 -5.41 4.19
N LEU A 152 -0.02 -5.75 3.07
CA LEU A 152 -0.41 -7.13 2.73
C LEU A 152 0.77 -8.07 2.41
N ARG A 153 2.01 -7.56 2.32
CA ARG A 153 3.21 -8.43 2.28
C ARG A 153 3.53 -9.02 3.65
N ILE A 154 3.05 -8.38 4.72
CA ILE A 154 3.27 -8.79 6.11
C ILE A 154 1.99 -9.37 6.71
N TYR A 155 0.87 -8.67 6.56
CA TYR A 155 -0.43 -9.15 7.01
C TYR A 155 -0.93 -10.29 6.14
N ASN A 156 -1.33 -11.38 6.80
CA ASN A 156 -1.88 -12.56 6.14
C ASN A 156 -3.08 -13.09 6.91
N ARG A 157 -3.94 -13.83 6.20
CA ARG A 157 -5.23 -14.34 6.69
C ARG A 157 -5.12 -15.25 7.93
N ILE A 158 -3.95 -15.83 8.21
CA ILE A 158 -3.76 -16.80 9.30
C ILE A 158 -3.26 -16.10 10.56
N GLU A 159 -2.16 -15.36 10.46
CA GLU A 159 -1.49 -14.76 11.61
C GLU A 159 -2.08 -13.40 12.00
N HIS A 160 -2.64 -12.68 11.03
CA HIS A 160 -3.16 -11.32 11.19
C HIS A 160 -4.55 -11.17 10.54
N PRO A 161 -5.54 -12.00 10.91
CA PRO A 161 -6.80 -12.09 10.16
C PRO A 161 -7.58 -10.79 10.12
N GLN A 162 -7.55 -9.99 11.19
CA GLN A 162 -8.30 -8.74 11.30
C GLN A 162 -7.61 -7.62 10.51
N GLU A 163 -6.30 -7.48 10.67
CA GLU A 163 -5.48 -6.50 9.97
C GLU A 163 -5.48 -6.77 8.46
N TRP A 164 -5.35 -8.04 8.06
CA TRP A 164 -5.44 -8.46 6.67
C TRP A 164 -6.80 -8.11 6.07
N ALA A 165 -7.90 -8.42 6.76
CA ALA A 165 -9.25 -8.14 6.26
C ALA A 165 -9.55 -6.64 6.17
N SER A 166 -9.09 -5.86 7.16
CA SER A 166 -9.18 -4.40 7.14
C SER A 166 -8.39 -3.80 5.96
N THR A 167 -7.17 -4.30 5.73
CA THR A 167 -6.31 -3.82 4.63
C THR A 167 -6.89 -4.18 3.26
N GLU A 168 -7.43 -5.39 3.10
CA GLU A 168 -8.16 -5.81 1.90
C GLU A 168 -9.39 -4.90 1.65
N ASN A 169 -10.13 -4.53 2.70
CA ASN A 169 -11.23 -3.57 2.56
C ASN A 169 -10.75 -2.16 2.14
N ASN A 170 -9.63 -1.68 2.67
CA ASN A 170 -9.05 -0.40 2.27
C ASN A 170 -8.62 -0.41 0.80
N LEU A 171 -8.04 -1.50 0.30
CA LEU A 171 -7.75 -1.67 -1.13
C LEU A 171 -9.03 -1.69 -1.97
N ALA A 172 -10.07 -2.38 -1.50
CA ALA A 172 -11.35 -2.39 -2.18
C ALA A 172 -11.90 -0.98 -2.38
N LEU A 173 -11.87 -0.18 -1.31
CA LEU A 173 -12.28 1.22 -1.34
C LEU A 173 -11.40 2.03 -2.31
N ALA A 174 -10.08 1.97 -2.17
CA ALA A 174 -9.17 2.73 -3.02
C ALA A 174 -9.35 2.40 -4.53
N TYR A 175 -9.43 1.12 -4.90
CA TYR A 175 -9.67 0.72 -6.28
C TYR A 175 -11.05 1.12 -6.81
N SER A 176 -12.07 1.23 -5.96
CA SER A 176 -13.41 1.67 -6.40
C SER A 176 -13.49 3.16 -6.75
N TYR A 177 -12.59 3.98 -6.20
CA TYR A 177 -12.50 5.42 -6.48
C TYR A 177 -11.36 5.78 -7.44
N ARG A 178 -10.54 4.81 -7.85
CA ARG A 178 -9.38 5.02 -8.71
C ARG A 178 -9.78 5.37 -10.15
N CYS A 179 -9.38 6.54 -10.64
CA CYS A 179 -9.63 6.97 -12.02
C CYS A 179 -8.48 6.64 -12.99
N ILE A 180 -7.27 6.34 -12.48
CA ILE A 180 -6.13 5.93 -13.31
C ILE A 180 -6.35 4.49 -13.83
N GLY A 181 -6.06 4.26 -15.12
CA GLY A 181 -6.13 2.93 -15.74
C GLY A 181 -7.52 2.55 -16.25
N SER A 182 -7.78 1.24 -16.41
CA SER A 182 -9.06 0.74 -16.91
C SER A 182 -10.12 0.73 -15.80
N PRO A 183 -11.27 1.43 -15.96
CA PRO A 183 -12.35 1.42 -14.98
C PRO A 183 -12.88 0.02 -14.67
N VAL A 184 -12.96 -0.85 -15.70
CA VAL A 184 -13.42 -2.25 -15.56
C VAL A 184 -12.47 -3.05 -14.68
N GLU A 185 -11.15 -2.89 -14.87
CA GLU A 185 -10.15 -3.59 -14.07
C GLU A 185 -10.09 -3.04 -12.64
N ASN A 186 -10.25 -1.72 -12.46
CA ASN A 186 -10.31 -1.11 -11.13
C ASN A 186 -11.51 -1.65 -10.33
N ILE A 187 -12.70 -1.70 -10.93
CA ILE A 187 -13.88 -2.26 -10.25
C ILE A 187 -13.70 -3.77 -9.99
N ARG A 188 -13.10 -4.51 -10.93
CA ARG A 188 -12.79 -5.93 -10.73
C ARG A 188 -11.86 -6.15 -9.53
N ARG A 189 -10.78 -5.38 -9.43
CA ARG A 189 -9.85 -5.43 -8.29
C ARG A 189 -10.54 -5.05 -6.99
N ALA A 190 -11.33 -3.98 -7.00
CA ALA A 190 -12.11 -3.56 -5.86
C ALA A 190 -13.00 -4.69 -5.33
N TYR A 191 -13.71 -5.38 -6.22
CA TYR A 191 -14.57 -6.51 -5.87
C TYR A 191 -13.77 -7.69 -5.27
N ILE A 192 -12.63 -8.05 -5.87
CA ILE A 192 -11.77 -9.14 -5.37
C ILE A 192 -11.31 -8.85 -3.94
N HIS A 193 -10.81 -7.64 -3.68
CA HIS A 193 -10.32 -7.22 -2.37
C HIS A 193 -11.46 -7.15 -1.34
N TYR A 194 -12.63 -6.62 -1.72
CA TYR A 194 -13.82 -6.62 -0.86
C TYR A 194 -14.22 -8.03 -0.46
N TYR A 195 -14.27 -8.96 -1.42
CA TYR A 195 -14.67 -10.33 -1.16
C TYR A 195 -13.70 -11.03 -0.22
N ARG A 196 -12.39 -10.84 -0.41
CA ARG A 196 -11.34 -11.36 0.48
C ARG A 196 -11.52 -10.90 1.93
N GLY A 197 -11.67 -9.58 2.15
CA GLY A 197 -11.87 -9.03 3.50
C GLY A 197 -13.17 -9.50 4.15
N LYS A 198 -14.27 -9.54 3.38
CA LYS A 198 -15.60 -9.93 3.84
C LYS A 198 -15.65 -11.33 4.46
N GLN A 199 -14.87 -12.28 3.94
CA GLN A 199 -14.86 -13.67 4.45
C GLN A 199 -14.48 -13.78 5.94
N ILE A 200 -13.68 -12.85 6.44
CA ILE A 200 -13.27 -12.83 7.85
C ILE A 200 -14.34 -12.15 8.72
N PHE A 201 -14.89 -11.02 8.28
CA PHE A 201 -15.93 -10.29 9.02
C PHE A 201 -17.28 -11.01 9.04
N GLN A 202 -17.59 -11.87 8.06
CA GLN A 202 -18.76 -12.75 8.15
C GLN A 202 -18.67 -13.80 9.26
N ARG A 203 -17.47 -14.06 9.80
CA ARG A 203 -17.27 -14.93 10.97
C ARG A 203 -17.27 -14.16 12.31
N GLN A 204 -17.19 -12.82 12.27
CA GLN A 204 -17.06 -11.96 13.45
C GLN A 204 -17.87 -10.65 13.22
N SER A 205 -19.08 -10.59 13.77
CA SER A 205 -20.12 -9.53 13.67
C SER A 205 -19.69 -8.11 13.22
N PHE A 206 -20.42 -7.53 12.26
CA PHE A 206 -20.20 -6.20 11.64
C PHE A 206 -20.28 -4.98 12.60
N PRO A 207 -19.44 -3.94 12.40
CA PRO A 207 -19.73 -2.56 12.84
C PRO A 207 -20.82 -1.90 11.97
N GLN A 208 -21.70 -1.11 12.60
CA GLN A 208 -22.93 -0.53 12.01
C GLN A 208 -22.73 0.54 10.92
N GLU A 209 -21.51 1.01 10.67
CA GLU A 209 -21.23 2.14 9.75
C GLU A 209 -20.94 1.73 8.30
N TRP A 210 -20.93 0.43 8.00
CA TRP A 210 -20.59 -0.07 6.67
C TRP A 210 -21.82 -0.13 5.75
N THR A 211 -22.02 0.90 4.91
CA THR A 211 -22.93 0.78 3.76
C THR A 211 -22.32 -0.15 2.71
N PRO A 212 -23.04 -1.17 2.21
CA PRO A 212 -22.55 -2.00 1.12
C PRO A 212 -22.21 -1.12 -0.09
N ILE A 213 -20.98 -1.23 -0.61
CA ILE A 213 -20.64 -0.66 -1.91
C ILE A 213 -21.59 -1.30 -2.93
N SER A 214 -22.47 -0.50 -3.53
CA SER A 214 -23.42 -0.97 -4.54
C SER A 214 -22.71 -1.15 -5.88
N PHE A 215 -21.86 -2.18 -5.96
CA PHE A 215 -21.21 -2.64 -7.19
C PHE A 215 -22.17 -3.05 -8.33
N PRO A 216 -23.41 -3.57 -8.09
CA PRO A 216 -24.26 -4.10 -9.18
C PRO A 216 -24.81 -3.05 -10.15
N ALA A 217 -24.80 -1.76 -9.80
CA ALA A 217 -25.47 -0.74 -10.60
C ALA A 217 -24.62 -0.17 -11.76
N ILE A 218 -23.32 -0.52 -11.85
CA ILE A 218 -22.38 0.30 -12.64
C ILE A 218 -22.04 -0.28 -14.03
N CYS A 219 -22.11 -1.59 -14.29
CA CYS A 219 -21.88 -2.09 -15.66
C CYS A 219 -22.40 -3.53 -15.89
N PRO A 220 -23.24 -3.80 -16.91
CA PRO A 220 -23.66 -5.15 -17.28
C PRO A 220 -22.50 -6.08 -17.64
N GLU A 221 -21.39 -5.56 -18.18
CA GLU A 221 -20.21 -6.38 -18.52
C GLU A 221 -19.51 -6.98 -17.29
N LEU A 222 -19.63 -6.33 -16.12
CA LEU A 222 -19.02 -6.78 -14.89
C LEU A 222 -19.85 -7.86 -14.18
N SER A 223 -21.16 -7.95 -14.44
CA SER A 223 -22.03 -8.93 -13.76
C SER A 223 -21.62 -10.37 -14.03
N LYS A 224 -21.25 -10.69 -15.27
CA LYS A 224 -20.73 -12.01 -15.65
C LYS A 224 -19.36 -12.27 -15.01
N THR A 225 -18.46 -11.29 -15.04
CA THR A 225 -17.13 -11.39 -14.44
C THR A 225 -17.18 -11.55 -12.92
N ILE A 226 -18.08 -10.84 -12.24
CA ILE A 226 -18.34 -10.96 -10.81
C ILE A 226 -18.88 -12.35 -10.49
N ALA A 227 -19.87 -12.85 -11.25
CA ALA A 227 -20.41 -14.19 -11.04
C ALA A 227 -19.38 -15.31 -11.32
N ASP A 228 -18.48 -15.11 -12.29
CA ASP A 228 -17.37 -16.02 -12.58
C ASP A 228 -16.30 -15.99 -11.47
N LEU A 229 -16.00 -14.80 -10.92
CA LEU A 229 -15.10 -14.62 -9.78
C LEU A 229 -15.68 -15.25 -8.50
N GLU A 230 -16.97 -15.04 -8.21
CA GLU A 230 -17.67 -15.65 -7.08
C GLU A 230 -17.62 -17.18 -7.15
N ARG A 231 -17.84 -17.76 -8.35
CA ARG A 231 -17.70 -19.21 -8.56
C ARG A 231 -16.26 -19.71 -8.38
N SER A 232 -15.27 -18.94 -8.83
CA SER A 232 -13.85 -19.30 -8.66
C SER A 232 -13.37 -19.21 -7.21
N LEU A 233 -13.84 -18.22 -6.45
CA LEU A 233 -13.43 -17.97 -5.07
C LEU A 233 -14.13 -18.94 -4.10
N THR A 234 -15.38 -19.33 -4.38
CA THR A 234 -16.09 -20.36 -3.61
C THR A 234 -15.53 -21.78 -3.84
N ALA A 235 -15.06 -22.09 -5.05
CA ALA A 235 -14.46 -23.38 -5.38
C ALA A 235 -13.08 -23.61 -4.71
N THR A 236 -12.32 -22.53 -4.47
CA THR A 236 -11.01 -22.61 -3.79
C THR A 236 -11.16 -22.85 -2.29
N ASP A 237 -12.16 -22.23 -1.63
CA ASP A 237 -12.43 -22.47 -0.20
C ASP A 237 -12.84 -23.92 0.10
N SER A 238 -13.50 -24.62 -0.83
CA SER A 238 -13.85 -26.05 -0.68
C SER A 238 -12.66 -27.03 -0.80
N SER A 239 -11.49 -26.54 -1.23
CA SER A 239 -10.28 -27.37 -1.41
C SER A 239 -9.24 -27.23 -0.28
N THR A 240 -9.49 -26.35 0.68
CA THR A 240 -8.57 -26.03 1.80
C THR A 240 -9.13 -26.34 3.19
N THR A 241 -10.26 -27.03 3.29
CA THR A 241 -10.65 -27.71 4.54
C THR A 241 -9.97 -29.07 4.60
N PRO A 242 -9.11 -29.37 5.60
CA PRO A 242 -8.63 -30.73 5.83
C PRO A 242 -9.77 -31.67 6.23
#